data_AF-A0A7X8J541-F1
#
_entry.id   AF-A0A7X8J541-F1
#
_cell.length_a   1.000
_cell.length_b   1.000
_cell.length_c   1.000
_cell.angle_alpha   90.00
_cell.angle_beta   90.00
_cell.angle_gamma   90.00
#
_symmetry.space_group_name_H-M   'P 1'
#
loop_
_entity.id
_entity.type
_entity.pdbx_description
1 polymer ?
#
loop_
_entity_poly.entity_id
_entity_poly.type
_entity_poly.pdbx_seq_one_letter_code
_entity_poly.pdbx_strand_id
1 'polypeptide(L)'
;MITKDNFKNLLSILNFTESNQVYIKQFDNFELKADFKKQELVYPEDKGLKINERQTCNFSSNENFVVFECVHRLFEKGYNPKHIELEPKWKLGHGASGGRADIWVKNNNDDSLLIIECKTAGKEFENAWKDTLEDGGQLFSYFQQEKSTQFLALYASDFVDDEVKSDYKLIPVRDDMMKLAENKTTLSYEKAKSVKDLFKVWKETYAFISFTNGLFDDNISAYINKKITVADLKEVDNESIIRNTANGANINNLSSTVSEIKIPLPPLDIQKQIVTECEKIDKARNEAQKEIEQLKISIAQTMQNVKSEKKKIGELCEIKKGKSITQKGTKEGNIKVVAGGVNYAYLHNEFNREENTITISASGANAGYVNFWREKIFASDCTTIRAKTDLETTFIYYYLKAIQKQIFSLAKGQAQPHVYPDDIKLLLIPIVSDKEQQRIVSEIEILETQISEAQQIIDSSVEEKRKILEKYL
;
A
#
# COMPACT_ATOMS: atom_id res chain seq x y z
N MET A 1 -15.89 20.25 -6.40
CA MET A 1 -16.44 19.07 -7.12
C MET A 1 -15.98 19.10 -8.58
N ILE A 2 -15.69 17.93 -9.19
CA ILE A 2 -15.47 17.84 -10.65
C ILE A 2 -16.80 18.10 -11.37
N THR A 3 -16.80 19.06 -12.27
CA THR A 3 -17.97 19.46 -13.07
C THR A 3 -17.58 19.54 -14.54
N LYS A 4 -18.58 19.63 -15.42
CA LYS A 4 -18.34 19.82 -16.85
C LYS A 4 -17.46 21.03 -17.16
N ASP A 5 -17.54 22.08 -16.34
CA ASP A 5 -16.81 23.34 -16.56
C ASP A 5 -15.32 23.21 -16.22
N ASN A 6 -14.97 22.46 -15.17
CA ASN A 6 -13.57 22.28 -14.76
C ASN A 6 -12.94 20.97 -15.28
N PHE A 7 -13.73 20.08 -15.91
CA PHE A 7 -13.25 18.79 -16.39
C PHE A 7 -12.11 18.91 -17.41
N LYS A 8 -12.12 19.92 -18.28
CA LYS A 8 -11.00 20.19 -19.22
C LYS A 8 -9.68 20.48 -18.50
N ASN A 9 -9.74 21.21 -17.39
CA ASN A 9 -8.56 21.56 -16.59
C ASN A 9 -8.04 20.32 -15.86
N LEU A 10 -8.95 19.52 -15.28
CA LEU A 10 -8.62 18.22 -14.71
C LEU A 10 -7.87 17.34 -15.72
N LEU A 11 -8.44 17.16 -16.92
CA LEU A 11 -7.83 16.33 -17.97
C LEU A 11 -6.43 16.84 -18.37
N SER A 12 -6.25 18.16 -18.45
CA SER A 12 -4.95 18.78 -18.73
C SER A 12 -3.91 18.43 -17.65
N ILE A 13 -4.27 18.48 -16.37
CA ILE A 13 -3.37 18.15 -15.24
C ILE A 13 -3.10 16.65 -15.13
N LEU A 14 -4.05 15.82 -15.54
CA LEU A 14 -3.87 14.37 -15.69
C LEU A 14 -3.06 14.00 -16.95
N ASN A 15 -2.52 14.98 -17.67
CA ASN A 15 -1.70 14.83 -18.88
C ASN A 15 -2.45 14.17 -20.06
N PHE A 16 -3.74 14.46 -20.21
CA PHE A 16 -4.46 14.16 -21.44
C PHE A 16 -4.06 15.18 -22.52
N THR A 17 -3.83 14.72 -23.74
CA THR A 17 -3.56 15.58 -24.89
C THR A 17 -4.85 15.91 -25.62
N GLU A 18 -5.05 17.17 -25.97
CA GLU A 18 -6.23 17.61 -26.70
C GLU A 18 -5.98 17.55 -28.21
N SER A 19 -6.93 16.95 -28.94
CA SER A 19 -6.98 16.95 -30.39
C SER A 19 -8.43 16.99 -30.86
N ASN A 20 -8.79 18.02 -31.62
CA ASN A 20 -10.14 18.19 -32.19
C ASN A 20 -11.28 18.09 -31.14
N GLN A 21 -11.13 18.73 -29.97
CA GLN A 21 -12.07 18.64 -28.84
C GLN A 21 -12.19 17.26 -28.18
N VAL A 22 -11.26 16.35 -28.46
CA VAL A 22 -11.13 15.07 -27.78
C VAL A 22 -9.87 15.11 -26.92
N TYR A 23 -10.02 14.87 -25.64
CA TYR A 23 -8.91 14.70 -24.72
C TYR A 23 -8.56 13.22 -24.64
N ILE A 24 -7.30 12.89 -24.91
CA ILE A 24 -6.83 11.51 -25.03
C ILE A 24 -5.68 11.31 -24.05
N LYS A 25 -5.81 10.31 -23.18
CA LYS A 25 -4.70 9.78 -22.41
C LYS A 25 -4.27 8.47 -23.05
N GLN A 26 -3.03 8.46 -23.51
CA GLN A 26 -2.39 7.27 -24.05
C GLN A 26 -1.83 6.43 -22.90
N PHE A 27 -2.24 5.16 -22.87
CA PHE A 27 -1.56 4.10 -22.12
C PHE A 27 -0.90 3.15 -23.13
N ASP A 28 -0.02 2.25 -22.68
CA ASP A 28 0.85 1.45 -23.56
C ASP A 28 0.19 0.92 -24.83
N ASN A 29 -1.00 0.31 -24.69
CA ASN A 29 -1.70 -0.37 -25.80
C ASN A 29 -3.15 0.09 -25.99
N PHE A 30 -3.59 1.13 -25.30
CA PHE A 30 -4.98 1.59 -25.31
C PHE A 30 -5.12 3.05 -24.92
N GLU A 31 -6.27 3.62 -25.21
CA GLU A 31 -6.55 5.03 -24.99
C GLU A 31 -7.77 5.18 -24.09
N LEU A 32 -7.71 6.14 -23.17
CA LEU A 32 -8.86 6.62 -22.41
C LEU A 32 -9.21 8.03 -22.93
N LYS A 33 -10.46 8.28 -23.31
CA LYS A 33 -10.84 9.53 -24.00
C LYS A 33 -12.05 10.21 -23.41
N ALA A 34 -12.03 11.53 -23.46
CA ALA A 34 -13.19 12.38 -23.22
C ALA A 34 -13.46 13.20 -24.49
N ASP A 35 -14.53 12.86 -25.20
CA ASP A 35 -14.98 13.56 -26.42
C ASP A 35 -15.96 14.68 -26.03
N PHE A 36 -15.51 15.93 -26.04
CA PHE A 36 -16.35 17.07 -25.68
C PHE A 36 -17.34 17.46 -26.78
N LYS A 37 -17.08 17.04 -28.03
CA LYS A 37 -17.98 17.29 -29.15
C LYS A 37 -19.21 16.39 -29.07
N LYS A 38 -19.02 15.12 -28.73
CA LYS A 38 -20.10 14.14 -28.52
C LYS A 38 -20.62 14.11 -27.09
N GLN A 39 -19.89 14.68 -26.13
CA GLN A 39 -20.15 14.58 -24.69
C GLN A 39 -20.13 13.13 -24.20
N GLU A 40 -19.13 12.38 -24.66
CA GLU A 40 -18.93 10.96 -24.41
C GLU A 40 -17.62 10.70 -23.68
N LEU A 41 -17.66 9.80 -22.70
CA LEU A 41 -16.50 9.23 -22.02
C LEU A 41 -16.25 7.86 -22.64
N VAL A 42 -15.10 7.70 -23.29
CA VAL A 42 -14.77 6.53 -24.10
C VAL A 42 -13.72 5.71 -23.36
N TYR A 43 -14.13 4.52 -22.96
CA TYR A 43 -13.27 3.52 -22.33
C TYR A 43 -12.80 2.48 -23.36
N PRO A 44 -11.67 1.78 -23.12
CA PRO A 44 -11.07 0.83 -24.08
C PRO A 44 -11.81 -0.51 -24.15
N GLU A 45 -13.05 -0.52 -24.65
CA GLU A 45 -13.87 -1.73 -24.88
C GLU A 45 -13.18 -2.72 -25.85
N ASP A 46 -12.44 -2.19 -26.83
CA ASP A 46 -11.65 -2.96 -27.80
C ASP A 46 -10.50 -3.74 -27.15
N LYS A 47 -10.19 -3.45 -25.87
CA LYS A 47 -9.14 -4.09 -25.07
C LYS A 47 -9.71 -4.96 -23.96
N GLY A 48 -11.01 -5.21 -24.01
CA GLY A 48 -11.71 -6.13 -23.12
C GLY A 48 -12.39 -5.48 -21.92
N LEU A 49 -12.28 -4.16 -21.72
CA LEU A 49 -13.07 -3.50 -20.69
C LEU A 49 -14.55 -3.66 -21.02
N LYS A 50 -15.29 -4.24 -20.08
CA LYS A 50 -16.69 -4.56 -20.32
C LYS A 50 -17.58 -3.43 -19.80
N ILE A 51 -18.50 -2.96 -20.62
CA ILE A 51 -19.48 -1.95 -20.26
C ILE A 51 -20.87 -2.56 -20.40
N ASN A 52 -21.59 -2.73 -19.28
CA ASN A 52 -22.91 -3.36 -19.33
C ASN A 52 -24.04 -2.36 -19.60
N GLU A 53 -23.85 -1.12 -19.19
CA GLU A 53 -24.70 0.03 -19.46
C GLU A 53 -23.83 1.26 -19.69
N ARG A 54 -24.37 2.29 -20.34
CA ARG A 54 -23.60 3.49 -20.73
C ARG A 54 -23.94 4.72 -19.90
N GLN A 55 -24.42 4.56 -18.66
CA GLN A 55 -24.75 5.71 -17.81
C GLN A 55 -23.49 6.46 -17.38
N THR A 56 -22.40 5.73 -17.13
CA THR A 56 -21.06 6.23 -16.78
C THR A 56 -20.24 6.72 -18.00
N CYS A 57 -20.80 6.63 -19.21
CA CYS A 57 -20.10 6.92 -20.47
C CYS A 57 -20.45 8.29 -21.08
N ASN A 58 -21.09 9.19 -20.34
CA ASN A 58 -21.60 10.46 -20.86
C ASN A 58 -21.43 11.60 -19.85
N PHE A 59 -21.67 12.85 -20.27
CA PHE A 59 -21.43 14.04 -19.43
C PHE A 59 -22.69 14.51 -18.67
N SER A 60 -23.73 13.67 -18.55
CA SER A 60 -25.02 14.08 -17.94
C SER A 60 -24.98 14.16 -16.41
N SER A 61 -24.01 13.51 -15.77
CA SER A 61 -23.80 13.52 -14.32
C SER A 61 -22.35 13.86 -13.98
N ASN A 62 -22.16 14.64 -12.92
CA ASN A 62 -20.82 14.92 -12.38
C ASN A 62 -20.15 13.67 -11.81
N GLU A 63 -20.93 12.70 -11.33
CA GLU A 63 -20.42 11.41 -10.83
C GLU A 63 -19.73 10.62 -11.95
N ASN A 64 -20.17 10.76 -13.20
CA ASN A 64 -19.51 10.09 -14.34
C ASN A 64 -18.07 10.58 -14.55
N PHE A 65 -17.78 11.85 -14.22
CA PHE A 65 -16.41 12.35 -14.27
C PHE A 65 -15.54 11.76 -13.15
N VAL A 66 -16.13 11.47 -11.98
CA VAL A 66 -15.46 10.76 -10.89
C VAL A 66 -15.19 9.31 -11.29
N VAL A 67 -16.15 8.61 -11.90
CA VAL A 67 -15.95 7.25 -12.43
C VAL A 67 -14.81 7.23 -13.46
N PHE A 68 -14.82 8.18 -14.39
CA PHE A 68 -13.78 8.29 -15.41
C PHE A 68 -12.39 8.54 -14.80
N GLU A 69 -12.30 9.42 -13.82
CA GLU A 69 -11.05 9.71 -13.09
C GLU A 69 -10.59 8.49 -12.28
N CYS A 70 -11.52 7.76 -11.65
CA CYS A 70 -11.21 6.53 -10.92
C CYS A 70 -10.66 5.44 -11.86
N VAL A 71 -11.28 5.26 -13.04
CA VAL A 71 -10.78 4.33 -14.08
C VAL A 71 -9.40 4.77 -14.59
N HIS A 72 -9.19 6.06 -14.82
CA HIS A 72 -7.86 6.60 -15.13
C HIS A 72 -6.83 6.22 -14.06
N ARG A 73 -7.16 6.36 -12.78
CA ARG A 73 -6.25 5.94 -11.68
C ARG A 73 -5.99 4.44 -11.65
N LEU A 74 -7.01 3.62 -11.93
CA LEU A 74 -6.82 2.17 -12.05
C LEU A 74 -5.83 1.86 -13.18
N PHE A 75 -5.93 2.54 -14.33
CA PHE A 75 -4.97 2.36 -15.41
C PHE A 75 -3.56 2.85 -15.05
N GLU A 76 -3.42 3.99 -14.37
CA GLU A 76 -2.13 4.48 -13.84
C GLU A 76 -1.50 3.50 -12.84
N LYS A 77 -2.30 2.73 -12.09
CA LYS A 77 -1.81 1.65 -11.23
C LYS A 77 -1.45 0.35 -11.94
N GLY A 78 -1.80 0.23 -13.23
CA GLY A 78 -1.52 -0.95 -14.05
C GLY A 78 -2.64 -2.00 -14.10
N TYR A 79 -3.87 -1.65 -13.72
CA TYR A 79 -5.01 -2.55 -13.94
C TYR A 79 -5.28 -2.68 -15.44
N ASN A 80 -5.49 -3.91 -15.91
CA ASN A 80 -5.73 -4.21 -17.30
C ASN A 80 -7.20 -3.94 -17.63
N PRO A 81 -7.52 -3.26 -18.75
CA PRO A 81 -8.88 -3.05 -19.22
C PRO A 81 -9.76 -4.30 -19.13
N LYS A 82 -9.26 -5.48 -19.53
CA LYS A 82 -10.02 -6.74 -19.53
C LYS A 82 -10.53 -7.19 -18.15
N HIS A 83 -9.90 -6.73 -17.07
CA HIS A 83 -10.29 -7.05 -15.71
C HIS A 83 -11.25 -6.02 -15.12
N ILE A 84 -11.57 -4.95 -15.83
CA ILE A 84 -12.48 -3.90 -15.39
C ILE A 84 -13.81 -4.07 -16.10
N GLU A 85 -14.88 -4.04 -15.30
CA GLU A 85 -16.25 -4.07 -15.75
C GLU A 85 -16.99 -2.86 -15.17
N LEU A 86 -17.56 -2.04 -16.06
CA LEU A 86 -18.38 -0.89 -15.68
C LEU A 86 -19.85 -1.27 -15.64
N GLU A 87 -20.54 -0.71 -14.64
CA GLU A 87 -21.96 -0.94 -14.37
C GLU A 87 -22.34 -2.44 -14.33
N PRO A 88 -21.55 -3.31 -13.66
CA PRO A 88 -21.81 -4.75 -13.58
C PRO A 88 -23.24 -5.05 -13.15
N LYS A 89 -23.83 -6.05 -13.82
CA LYS A 89 -25.16 -6.56 -13.47
C LYS A 89 -25.06 -7.89 -12.77
N TRP A 90 -25.42 -7.91 -11.49
CA TRP A 90 -25.68 -9.15 -10.79
C TRP A 90 -27.14 -9.56 -10.93
N LYS A 91 -27.39 -10.82 -11.29
CA LYS A 91 -28.76 -11.34 -11.46
C LYS A 91 -29.43 -11.45 -10.11
N LEU A 92 -30.35 -10.54 -9.80
CA LEU A 92 -31.27 -10.73 -8.69
C LEU A 92 -32.39 -11.69 -9.09
N GLY A 93 -32.74 -12.59 -8.16
CA GLY A 93 -34.01 -13.29 -8.19
C GLY A 93 -35.18 -12.30 -8.24
N HIS A 94 -36.30 -12.74 -8.83
CA HIS A 94 -37.47 -11.92 -9.15
C HIS A 94 -37.81 -10.81 -8.14
N GLY A 95 -37.68 -9.55 -8.56
CA GLY A 95 -38.45 -8.42 -8.00
C GLY A 95 -37.70 -7.36 -7.17
N ALA A 96 -36.39 -7.45 -6.97
CA ALA A 96 -35.62 -6.40 -6.28
C ALA A 96 -34.81 -5.55 -7.26
N SER A 97 -34.88 -4.21 -7.16
CA SER A 97 -34.00 -3.29 -7.87
C SER A 97 -32.59 -3.38 -7.28
N GLY A 98 -31.76 -4.22 -7.89
CA GLY A 98 -30.35 -4.32 -7.51
C GLY A 98 -29.64 -3.03 -7.83
N GLY A 99 -29.04 -2.42 -6.82
CA GLY A 99 -28.05 -1.38 -7.06
C GLY A 99 -26.99 -1.90 -8.03
N ARG A 100 -26.48 -1.00 -8.86
CA ARG A 100 -25.42 -1.26 -9.82
C ARG A 100 -24.19 -0.56 -9.28
N ALA A 101 -23.11 -1.32 -9.07
CA ALA A 101 -21.83 -0.69 -8.75
C ALA A 101 -21.31 0.06 -9.98
N ASP A 102 -20.47 1.06 -9.79
CA ASP A 102 -19.88 1.79 -10.91
C ASP A 102 -18.77 0.97 -11.58
N ILE A 103 -17.88 0.38 -10.76
CA ILE A 103 -16.69 -0.33 -11.24
C ILE A 103 -16.53 -1.65 -10.49
N TRP A 104 -16.32 -2.74 -11.23
CA TRP A 104 -15.89 -4.02 -10.69
C TRP A 104 -14.57 -4.44 -11.32
N VAL A 105 -13.62 -4.78 -10.47
CA VAL A 105 -12.25 -5.12 -10.85
C VAL A 105 -11.96 -6.57 -10.44
N LYS A 106 -11.45 -7.34 -11.39
CA LYS A 106 -10.99 -8.72 -11.19
C LYS A 106 -9.47 -8.79 -11.04
N ASN A 107 -8.98 -9.85 -10.43
CA ASN A 107 -7.55 -10.14 -10.40
C ASN A 107 -7.08 -10.82 -11.70
N ASN A 108 -5.80 -11.16 -11.79
CA ASN A 108 -5.21 -11.84 -12.95
C ASN A 108 -5.74 -13.27 -13.18
N ASN A 109 -6.47 -13.85 -12.22
CA ASN A 109 -7.12 -15.16 -12.32
C ASN A 109 -8.62 -15.02 -12.63
N ASP A 110 -9.09 -13.82 -12.98
CA ASP A 110 -10.51 -13.47 -13.16
C ASP A 110 -11.39 -13.60 -11.89
N ASP A 111 -10.79 -13.72 -10.69
CA ASP A 111 -11.54 -13.68 -9.43
C ASP A 111 -11.94 -12.25 -9.07
N SER A 112 -13.07 -12.08 -8.38
CA SER A 112 -13.49 -10.77 -7.88
C SER A 112 -12.47 -10.20 -6.88
N LEU A 113 -11.89 -9.04 -7.20
CA LEU A 113 -10.92 -8.39 -6.34
C LEU A 113 -11.54 -7.22 -5.59
N LEU A 114 -12.10 -6.28 -6.33
CA LEU A 114 -12.49 -4.96 -5.82
C LEU A 114 -13.78 -4.50 -6.48
N ILE A 115 -14.72 -4.01 -5.68
CA ILE A 115 -15.91 -3.29 -6.16
C ILE A 115 -15.81 -1.84 -5.68
N ILE A 116 -16.00 -0.88 -6.59
CA ILE A 116 -15.92 0.55 -6.30
C ILE A 116 -17.27 1.22 -6.60
N GLU A 117 -17.77 1.97 -5.63
CA GLU A 117 -18.86 2.93 -5.79
C GLU A 117 -18.26 4.34 -5.78
N CYS A 118 -18.47 5.10 -6.84
CA CYS A 118 -18.04 6.48 -6.95
C CYS A 118 -19.14 7.43 -6.47
N LYS A 119 -18.74 8.54 -5.84
CA LYS A 119 -19.64 9.63 -5.43
C LYS A 119 -18.98 10.98 -5.72
N THR A 120 -19.76 12.03 -5.88
CA THR A 120 -19.17 13.37 -5.94
C THR A 120 -18.57 13.74 -4.57
N ALA A 121 -17.46 14.49 -4.59
CA ALA A 121 -16.77 14.90 -3.37
C ALA A 121 -17.63 15.81 -2.48
N GLY A 122 -17.46 15.68 -1.16
CA GLY A 122 -18.23 16.42 -0.15
C GLY A 122 -19.46 15.65 0.29
N LYS A 123 -20.63 16.32 0.29
CA LYS A 123 -21.85 15.83 0.96
C LYS A 123 -22.34 14.47 0.47
N GLU A 124 -22.24 14.17 -0.83
CA GLU A 124 -22.68 12.87 -1.36
C GLU A 124 -21.80 11.73 -0.85
N PHE A 125 -20.48 11.89 -0.89
CA PHE A 125 -19.53 10.93 -0.33
C PHE A 125 -19.71 10.77 1.19
N GLU A 126 -19.86 11.87 1.94
CA GLU A 126 -20.08 11.84 3.39
C GLU A 126 -21.38 11.13 3.78
N ASN A 127 -22.47 11.39 3.05
CA ASN A 127 -23.75 10.72 3.27
C ASN A 127 -23.66 9.23 2.92
N ALA A 128 -23.08 8.87 1.77
CA ALA A 128 -22.92 7.48 1.37
C ALA A 128 -22.05 6.70 2.37
N TRP A 129 -21.01 7.33 2.94
CA TRP A 129 -20.22 6.73 3.99
C TRP A 129 -20.99 6.56 5.30
N LYS A 130 -21.80 7.55 5.67
CA LYS A 130 -22.69 7.46 6.83
C LYS A 130 -23.69 6.31 6.69
N ASP A 131 -24.34 6.20 5.53
CA ASP A 131 -25.28 5.11 5.23
C ASP A 131 -24.55 3.75 5.29
N THR A 132 -23.32 3.68 4.74
CA THR A 132 -22.48 2.48 4.83
C THR A 132 -22.18 2.09 6.29
N LEU A 133 -21.93 3.04 7.19
CA LEU A 133 -21.71 2.79 8.62
C LEU A 133 -23.00 2.44 9.37
N GLU A 134 -24.17 2.82 8.86
CA GLU A 134 -25.46 2.57 9.49
C GLU A 134 -25.98 1.16 9.20
N ASP A 135 -25.93 0.73 7.92
CA ASP A 135 -26.48 -0.55 7.49
C ASP A 135 -25.69 -1.29 6.39
N GLY A 136 -24.54 -0.76 5.99
CA GLY A 136 -23.69 -1.30 4.92
C GLY A 136 -23.96 -0.69 3.54
N GLY A 137 -25.05 0.08 3.40
CA GLY A 137 -25.38 0.83 2.19
C GLY A 137 -25.36 0.01 0.90
N GLN A 138 -24.97 0.67 -0.19
CA GLN A 138 -24.83 0.04 -1.50
C GLN A 138 -23.71 -1.00 -1.54
N LEU A 139 -22.57 -0.72 -0.91
CA LEU A 139 -21.38 -1.58 -0.96
C LEU A 139 -21.66 -3.01 -0.47
N PHE A 140 -22.34 -3.16 0.67
CA PHE A 140 -22.67 -4.48 1.19
C PHE A 140 -23.78 -5.18 0.40
N SER A 141 -24.62 -4.41 -0.27
CA SER A 141 -25.59 -4.95 -1.23
C SER A 141 -24.88 -5.60 -2.42
N TYR A 142 -23.80 -4.98 -2.93
CA TYR A 142 -22.97 -5.56 -3.99
C TYR A 142 -22.18 -6.77 -3.51
N PHE A 143 -21.58 -6.68 -2.32
CA PHE A 143 -20.84 -7.80 -1.74
C PHE A 143 -21.70 -9.04 -1.52
N GLN A 144 -22.97 -8.87 -1.18
CA GLN A 144 -23.91 -9.99 -1.10
C GLN A 144 -24.10 -10.71 -2.45
N GLN A 145 -24.00 -9.97 -3.57
CA GLN A 145 -24.10 -10.55 -4.90
C GLN A 145 -22.80 -11.22 -5.34
N GLU A 146 -21.65 -10.66 -4.96
CA GLU A 146 -20.33 -11.17 -5.31
C GLU A 146 -19.48 -11.41 -4.05
N LYS A 147 -19.79 -12.49 -3.34
CA LYS A 147 -19.16 -12.84 -2.06
C LYS A 147 -17.68 -13.24 -2.17
N SER A 148 -17.18 -13.47 -3.38
CA SER A 148 -15.75 -13.76 -3.58
C SER A 148 -14.88 -12.50 -3.57
N THR A 149 -15.50 -11.31 -3.63
CA THR A 149 -14.81 -10.01 -3.61
C THR A 149 -13.93 -9.88 -2.37
N GLN A 150 -12.72 -9.35 -2.54
CA GLN A 150 -11.78 -9.17 -1.44
C GLN A 150 -11.87 -7.78 -0.80
N PHE A 151 -12.23 -6.76 -1.57
CA PHE A 151 -12.29 -5.37 -1.14
C PHE A 151 -13.52 -4.64 -1.69
N LEU A 152 -14.09 -3.75 -0.88
CA LEU A 152 -15.08 -2.76 -1.30
C LEU A 152 -14.47 -1.37 -1.17
N ALA A 153 -14.77 -0.45 -2.08
CA ALA A 153 -14.32 0.93 -1.98
C ALA A 153 -15.47 1.90 -2.23
N LEU A 154 -15.66 2.85 -1.32
CA LEU A 154 -16.35 4.10 -1.62
C LEU A 154 -15.29 5.09 -2.07
N TYR A 155 -15.44 5.69 -3.25
CA TYR A 155 -14.45 6.57 -3.86
C TYR A 155 -15.06 7.93 -4.22
N ALA A 156 -14.32 9.01 -4.01
CA ALA A 156 -14.64 10.32 -4.54
C ALA A 156 -13.37 11.03 -4.98
N SER A 157 -13.50 11.87 -6.00
CA SER A 157 -12.44 12.76 -6.47
C SER A 157 -12.98 14.17 -6.67
N ASP A 158 -12.15 15.15 -6.32
CA ASP A 158 -12.37 16.56 -6.55
C ASP A 158 -11.23 17.18 -7.35
N PHE A 159 -11.49 18.33 -7.94
CA PHE A 159 -10.53 19.19 -8.61
C PHE A 159 -10.67 20.62 -8.04
N VAL A 160 -9.74 20.98 -7.16
CA VAL A 160 -9.74 22.27 -6.43
C VAL A 160 -8.31 22.80 -6.38
N ASP A 161 -8.14 24.10 -6.62
CA ASP A 161 -6.83 24.77 -6.64
C ASP A 161 -5.84 24.15 -7.64
N ASP A 162 -6.34 23.73 -8.81
CA ASP A 162 -5.56 23.03 -9.85
C ASP A 162 -4.90 21.72 -9.37
N GLU A 163 -5.48 21.08 -8.35
CA GLU A 163 -5.04 19.78 -7.84
C GLU A 163 -6.20 18.77 -7.80
N VAL A 164 -5.88 17.51 -8.15
CA VAL A 164 -6.82 16.40 -8.00
C VAL A 164 -6.76 15.87 -6.58
N LYS A 165 -7.85 16.01 -5.83
CA LYS A 165 -7.98 15.53 -4.45
C LYS A 165 -8.92 14.35 -4.39
N SER A 166 -8.40 13.16 -4.11
CA SER A 166 -9.20 11.94 -3.96
C SER A 166 -9.37 11.56 -2.50
N ASP A 167 -10.56 11.10 -2.11
CA ASP A 167 -10.79 10.39 -0.83
C ASP A 167 -11.46 9.04 -1.13
N TYR A 168 -11.14 8.05 -0.33
CA TYR A 168 -11.78 6.75 -0.42
C TYR A 168 -11.81 6.02 0.93
N LYS A 169 -12.75 5.08 1.05
CA LYS A 169 -12.87 4.16 2.18
C LYS A 169 -12.80 2.74 1.65
N LEU A 170 -11.66 2.09 1.85
CA LEU A 170 -11.37 0.72 1.42
C LEU A 170 -11.70 -0.25 2.56
N ILE A 171 -12.66 -1.15 2.33
CA ILE A 171 -13.13 -2.15 3.30
C ILE A 171 -12.64 -3.52 2.84
N PRO A 172 -11.74 -4.19 3.59
CA PRO A 172 -11.44 -5.60 3.37
C PRO A 172 -12.65 -6.44 3.78
N VAL A 173 -13.12 -7.30 2.87
CA VAL A 173 -14.28 -8.17 3.08
C VAL A 173 -13.93 -9.64 2.91
N ARG A 174 -12.80 -10.02 3.52
CA ARG A 174 -12.30 -11.39 3.55
C ARG A 174 -12.13 -11.87 4.99
N ASP A 175 -12.35 -13.15 5.20
CA ASP A 175 -12.21 -13.73 6.53
C ASP A 175 -10.74 -13.85 6.97
N ASP A 176 -10.43 -13.38 8.18
CA ASP A 176 -9.13 -13.58 8.81
C ASP A 176 -9.17 -14.86 9.65
N MET A 177 -8.56 -15.92 9.12
CA MET A 177 -8.56 -17.25 9.74
C MET A 177 -7.94 -17.26 11.15
N MET A 178 -7.00 -16.35 11.45
CA MET A 178 -6.44 -16.24 12.80
C MET A 178 -7.47 -15.66 13.77
N LYS A 179 -8.15 -14.58 13.38
CA LYS A 179 -9.23 -13.99 14.19
C LYS A 179 -10.41 -14.94 14.40
N LEU A 180 -10.75 -15.73 13.38
CA LEU A 180 -11.82 -16.72 13.49
C LEU A 180 -11.43 -17.92 14.37
N ALA A 181 -10.14 -18.24 14.48
CA ALA A 181 -9.64 -19.34 15.31
C ALA A 181 -9.66 -19.00 16.82
N GLU A 182 -9.60 -17.73 17.19
CA GLU A 182 -9.60 -17.28 18.59
C GLU A 182 -10.92 -17.58 19.32
N ASN A 183 -12.05 -17.60 18.60
CA ASN A 183 -13.36 -17.91 19.19
C ASN A 183 -14.30 -18.60 18.18
N LYS A 184 -14.80 -19.79 18.52
CA LYS A 184 -15.70 -20.60 17.67
C LYS A 184 -17.04 -19.92 17.38
N THR A 185 -17.45 -18.91 18.15
CA THR A 185 -18.71 -18.17 17.94
C THR A 185 -18.55 -16.88 17.13
N THR A 186 -17.33 -16.55 16.69
CA THR A 186 -17.08 -15.35 15.87
C THR A 186 -17.84 -15.42 14.55
N LEU A 187 -18.47 -14.31 14.16
CA LEU A 187 -19.19 -14.20 12.89
C LEU A 187 -18.19 -14.16 11.74
N SER A 188 -18.51 -14.78 10.61
CA SER A 188 -17.63 -14.81 9.43
C SER A 188 -18.40 -14.42 8.18
N TYR A 189 -17.71 -13.81 7.22
CA TYR A 189 -18.31 -13.43 5.94
C TYR A 189 -18.78 -14.66 5.17
N GLU A 190 -18.03 -15.77 5.24
CA GLU A 190 -18.40 -17.06 4.63
C GLU A 190 -19.77 -17.57 5.09
N LYS A 191 -20.10 -17.40 6.38
CA LYS A 191 -21.36 -17.90 6.97
C LYS A 191 -22.54 -16.94 6.84
N ALA A 192 -22.28 -15.67 6.52
CA ALA A 192 -23.31 -14.65 6.41
C ALA A 192 -24.22 -14.91 5.19
N LYS A 193 -25.54 -14.79 5.36
CA LYS A 193 -26.52 -15.13 4.30
C LYS A 193 -27.21 -13.93 3.68
N SER A 194 -27.27 -12.81 4.41
CA SER A 194 -27.90 -11.57 3.99
C SER A 194 -26.96 -10.37 4.10
N VAL A 195 -27.31 -9.25 3.45
CA VAL A 195 -26.63 -7.95 3.60
C VAL A 195 -26.49 -7.58 5.07
N LYS A 196 -27.57 -7.77 5.86
CA LYS A 196 -27.59 -7.51 7.30
C LYS A 196 -26.57 -8.38 8.05
N ASP A 197 -26.41 -9.65 7.67
CA ASP A 197 -25.41 -10.53 8.29
C ASP A 197 -23.99 -10.12 7.91
N LEU A 198 -23.73 -9.78 6.64
CA LEU A 198 -22.42 -9.33 6.16
C LEU A 198 -22.01 -8.04 6.87
N PHE A 199 -22.92 -7.07 6.97
CA PHE A 199 -22.72 -5.84 7.73
C PHE A 199 -22.46 -6.13 9.22
N LYS A 200 -23.22 -7.06 9.82
CA LYS A 200 -23.01 -7.49 11.20
C LYS A 200 -21.63 -8.10 11.41
N VAL A 201 -21.12 -8.91 10.48
CA VAL A 201 -19.74 -9.43 10.51
C VAL A 201 -18.74 -8.28 10.50
N TRP A 202 -18.87 -7.33 9.57
CA TRP A 202 -17.97 -6.18 9.48
C TRP A 202 -17.97 -5.34 10.76
N LYS A 203 -19.15 -5.09 11.33
CA LYS A 203 -19.35 -4.35 12.57
C LYS A 203 -18.80 -5.07 13.80
N GLU A 204 -19.19 -6.32 14.02
CA GLU A 204 -18.92 -7.02 15.29
C GLU A 204 -17.59 -7.77 15.29
N THR A 205 -17.18 -8.35 14.16
CA THR A 205 -15.93 -9.13 14.06
C THR A 205 -14.76 -8.26 13.62
N TYR A 206 -14.99 -7.38 12.65
CA TYR A 206 -13.93 -6.53 12.10
C TYR A 206 -13.99 -5.08 12.58
N ALA A 207 -14.89 -4.75 13.50
CA ALA A 207 -14.98 -3.44 14.16
C ALA A 207 -15.00 -2.25 13.17
N PHE A 208 -15.76 -2.38 12.08
CA PHE A 208 -15.84 -1.37 11.01
C PHE A 208 -14.50 -1.01 10.35
N ILE A 209 -13.56 -1.96 10.31
CA ILE A 209 -12.25 -1.71 9.71
C ILE A 209 -12.39 -1.19 8.27
N SER A 210 -11.76 -0.07 8.02
CA SER A 210 -11.64 0.54 6.70
C SER A 210 -10.34 1.32 6.65
N PHE A 211 -9.84 1.55 5.44
CA PHE A 211 -8.59 2.24 5.19
C PHE A 211 -8.80 3.40 4.22
N THR A 212 -8.06 4.48 4.43
CA THR A 212 -7.94 5.61 3.50
C THR A 212 -6.65 5.55 2.69
N ASN A 213 -5.95 4.42 2.78
CA ASN A 213 -4.80 4.00 2.01
C ASN A 213 -5.04 2.55 1.57
N GLY A 214 -4.19 1.98 0.71
CA GLY A 214 -4.31 0.59 0.28
C GLY A 214 -4.76 0.39 -1.17
N LEU A 215 -5.26 1.44 -1.85
CA LEU A 215 -5.83 1.34 -3.20
C LEU A 215 -5.03 2.11 -4.25
N PHE A 216 -4.78 3.39 -4.00
CA PHE A 216 -4.13 4.30 -4.97
C PHE A 216 -2.82 4.92 -4.48
N ASP A 217 -2.28 4.48 -3.34
CA ASP A 217 -1.00 4.98 -2.82
C ASP A 217 0.17 4.59 -3.73
N ASP A 218 1.19 5.45 -3.82
CA ASP A 218 2.33 5.29 -4.73
C ASP A 218 3.08 3.96 -4.56
N ASN A 219 3.07 3.40 -3.36
CA ASN A 219 3.74 2.15 -3.01
C ASN A 219 2.89 0.89 -3.27
N ILE A 220 1.76 1.02 -3.96
CA ILE A 220 0.80 -0.06 -4.19
C ILE A 220 0.66 -0.29 -5.70
N SER A 221 0.96 -1.51 -6.13
CA SER A 221 0.74 -1.97 -7.50
C SER A 221 -0.70 -2.47 -7.70
N ALA A 222 -1.13 -2.54 -8.97
CA ALA A 222 -2.41 -3.15 -9.31
C ALA A 222 -2.56 -4.58 -8.75
N TYR A 223 -3.82 -4.98 -8.56
CA TYR A 223 -4.27 -6.30 -8.11
C TYR A 223 -4.10 -6.62 -6.63
N ILE A 224 -3.99 -5.60 -5.75
CA ILE A 224 -3.96 -5.65 -4.27
C ILE A 224 -3.55 -7.02 -3.72
N ASN A 225 -2.35 -7.44 -4.07
CA ASN A 225 -1.69 -8.55 -3.40
C ASN A 225 -0.66 -7.93 -2.47
N LYS A 226 -0.80 -8.12 -1.16
CA LYS A 226 0.43 -8.19 -0.38
C LYS A 226 1.15 -9.47 -0.81
N LYS A 227 2.04 -9.35 -1.78
CA LYS A 227 3.31 -10.07 -1.82
C LYS A 227 4.37 -8.99 -1.99
N ILE A 228 5.13 -8.71 -0.94
CA ILE A 228 6.35 -7.94 -1.09
C ILE A 228 7.38 -8.89 -1.70
N THR A 229 8.18 -8.48 -2.70
CA THR A 229 9.67 -8.51 -2.65
C THR A 229 10.26 -7.57 -3.73
N VAL A 230 11.56 -7.28 -3.66
CA VAL A 230 12.41 -6.67 -4.73
C VAL A 230 12.46 -7.52 -6.03
N ALA A 231 11.53 -8.46 -6.24
CA ALA A 231 11.33 -9.25 -7.46
C ALA A 231 10.31 -8.55 -8.34
N ASP A 232 9.57 -7.62 -7.75
CA ASP A 232 8.74 -6.64 -8.43
C ASP A 232 9.62 -5.53 -9.07
N LEU A 233 10.94 -5.53 -8.78
CA LEU A 233 11.95 -4.97 -9.66
C LEU A 233 12.44 -6.04 -10.63
N LYS A 234 12.28 -5.77 -11.93
CA LYS A 234 13.38 -5.97 -12.89
C LYS A 234 13.63 -4.72 -13.71
N GLU A 235 14.92 -4.41 -13.78
CA GLU A 235 15.56 -3.36 -14.55
C GLU A 235 15.53 -3.65 -16.06
N VAL A 236 15.57 -2.58 -16.86
CA VAL A 236 15.49 -2.52 -18.33
C VAL A 236 16.39 -3.54 -19.03
N ASP A 237 15.88 -4.26 -20.04
CA ASP A 237 16.51 -4.31 -21.40
C ASP A 237 15.65 -5.03 -22.47
N ASN A 238 15.21 -4.24 -23.46
CA ASN A 238 15.02 -4.57 -24.89
C ASN A 238 14.36 -3.38 -25.65
N GLU A 239 13.70 -2.43 -24.97
CA GLU A 239 13.14 -1.23 -25.63
C GLU A 239 14.20 -0.27 -26.19
N SER A 240 15.40 -0.23 -25.60
CA SER A 240 16.59 0.42 -26.17
C SER A 240 16.99 -0.18 -27.52
N ILE A 241 16.67 -1.45 -27.76
CA ILE A 241 16.93 -2.16 -29.02
C ILE A 241 15.73 -1.98 -29.98
N ILE A 242 14.49 -2.00 -29.49
CA ILE A 242 13.25 -1.81 -30.28
C ILE A 242 13.09 -0.37 -30.81
N ARG A 243 13.56 0.65 -30.08
CA ARG A 243 13.45 2.06 -30.51
C ARG A 243 14.19 2.39 -31.82
N ASN A 244 15.17 1.58 -32.22
CA ASN A 244 15.87 1.77 -33.49
C ASN A 244 15.21 1.05 -34.68
N THR A 245 14.11 0.29 -34.49
CA THR A 245 13.50 -0.50 -35.57
C THR A 245 11.99 -0.36 -35.77
N ALA A 246 11.24 0.39 -34.95
CA ALA A 246 9.78 0.56 -35.12
C ALA A 246 9.34 2.02 -35.33
N ASN A 247 8.48 2.25 -36.34
CA ASN A 247 7.84 3.54 -36.66
C ASN A 247 6.36 3.55 -36.18
N GLY A 248 5.93 4.59 -35.43
CA GLY A 248 4.52 4.97 -35.21
C GLY A 248 4.00 4.84 -33.76
N ALA A 249 3.10 5.76 -33.35
CA ALA A 249 3.08 6.32 -31.99
C ALA A 249 1.93 5.93 -31.01
N ASN A 250 0.87 5.17 -31.37
CA ASN A 250 -0.32 5.06 -30.48
C ASN A 250 -0.88 3.64 -30.17
N ILE A 251 -0.40 2.54 -30.78
CA ILE A 251 -0.72 1.15 -30.36
C ILE A 251 0.46 0.23 -30.73
N ASN A 252 1.22 -0.27 -29.75
CA ASN A 252 2.23 -1.31 -30.00
C ASN A 252 1.57 -2.69 -30.11
N ASN A 253 0.97 -2.99 -31.26
CA ASN A 253 0.55 -4.36 -31.58
C ASN A 253 1.79 -5.22 -31.88
N LEU A 254 2.00 -6.26 -31.08
CA LEU A 254 3.14 -7.17 -31.16
C LEU A 254 2.87 -8.41 -32.05
N SER A 255 1.80 -8.41 -32.87
CA SER A 255 1.35 -9.64 -33.54
C SER A 255 2.12 -10.02 -34.82
N SER A 256 2.81 -9.09 -35.48
CA SER A 256 3.74 -9.38 -36.60
C SER A 256 5.19 -8.99 -36.33
N THR A 257 5.44 -8.15 -35.31
CA THR A 257 6.76 -7.59 -34.98
C THR A 257 7.47 -8.35 -33.86
N VAL A 258 6.76 -9.07 -32.96
CA VAL A 258 7.42 -9.97 -31.97
C VAL A 258 8.21 -11.06 -32.67
N SER A 259 7.65 -11.62 -33.75
CA SER A 259 8.33 -12.62 -34.58
C SER A 259 9.61 -12.09 -35.23
N GLU A 260 9.77 -10.76 -35.33
CA GLU A 260 10.94 -10.09 -35.88
C GLU A 260 11.94 -9.64 -34.79
N ILE A 261 11.55 -9.66 -33.51
CA ILE A 261 12.47 -9.38 -32.39
C ILE A 261 13.53 -10.47 -32.37
N LYS A 262 14.75 -10.08 -32.73
CA LYS A 262 15.93 -10.93 -32.64
C LYS A 262 16.29 -11.10 -31.18
N ILE A 263 15.77 -12.15 -30.58
CA ILE A 263 16.29 -12.64 -29.31
C ILE A 263 17.58 -13.43 -29.56
N PRO A 264 18.56 -13.35 -28.67
CA PRO A 264 19.65 -14.29 -28.68
C PRO A 264 19.05 -15.70 -28.51
N LEU A 265 19.24 -16.53 -29.53
CA LEU A 265 18.79 -17.91 -29.55
C LEU A 265 20.03 -18.80 -29.44
N PRO A 266 20.64 -18.91 -28.25
CA PRO A 266 21.77 -19.79 -28.08
C PRO A 266 21.33 -21.25 -28.25
N PRO A 267 22.27 -22.19 -28.43
CA PRO A 267 21.97 -23.62 -28.47
C PRO A 267 21.08 -24.08 -27.30
N LEU A 268 20.23 -25.09 -27.52
CA LEU A 268 19.24 -25.54 -26.52
C LEU A 268 19.87 -25.98 -25.18
N ASP A 269 21.10 -26.50 -25.21
CA ASP A 269 21.88 -26.82 -24.03
C ASP A 269 22.26 -25.56 -23.23
N ILE A 270 22.64 -24.48 -23.90
CA ILE A 270 22.91 -23.18 -23.26
C ILE A 270 21.63 -22.55 -22.72
N GLN A 271 20.51 -22.63 -23.44
CA GLN A 271 19.20 -22.16 -22.93
C GLN A 271 18.82 -22.88 -21.63
N LYS A 272 19.00 -24.20 -21.58
CA LYS A 272 18.77 -24.99 -20.37
C LYS A 272 19.73 -24.61 -19.23
N GLN A 273 20.99 -24.29 -19.54
CA GLN A 273 21.96 -23.82 -18.54
C GLN A 273 21.54 -22.47 -17.95
N ILE A 274 21.14 -21.50 -18.77
CA ILE A 274 20.64 -20.19 -18.33
C ILE A 274 19.45 -20.36 -17.38
N VAL A 275 18.44 -21.14 -17.79
CA VAL A 275 17.25 -21.42 -16.97
C VAL A 275 17.65 -22.06 -15.65
N THR A 276 18.49 -23.09 -15.68
CA THR A 276 18.94 -23.80 -14.47
C THR A 276 19.69 -22.88 -13.51
N GLU A 277 20.54 -21.99 -13.99
CA GLU A 277 21.28 -21.05 -13.13
C GLU A 277 20.37 -19.95 -12.57
N CYS A 278 19.42 -19.43 -13.36
CA CYS A 278 18.45 -18.43 -12.89
C CYS A 278 17.47 -19.01 -11.86
N GLU A 279 17.01 -20.24 -12.06
CA GLU A 279 16.12 -20.94 -11.12
C GLU A 279 16.80 -21.18 -9.76
N LYS A 280 18.12 -21.43 -9.74
CA LYS A 280 18.88 -21.54 -8.49
C LYS A 280 18.86 -20.24 -7.69
N ILE A 281 19.04 -19.09 -8.36
CA ILE A 281 18.97 -17.77 -7.72
C ILE A 281 17.55 -17.50 -7.21
N ASP A 282 16.53 -17.80 -8.02
CA ASP A 282 15.13 -17.64 -7.60
C ASP A 282 14.78 -18.48 -6.37
N LYS A 283 15.29 -19.72 -6.33
CA LYS A 283 15.13 -20.58 -5.17
C LYS A 283 15.80 -19.99 -3.93
N ALA A 284 17.07 -19.59 -4.02
CA ALA A 284 17.82 -19.00 -2.90
C ALA A 284 17.14 -17.72 -2.38
N ARG A 285 16.67 -16.86 -3.29
CA ARG A 285 15.91 -15.65 -2.97
C ARG A 285 14.62 -15.95 -2.21
N ASN A 286 13.84 -16.93 -2.67
CA ASN A 286 12.59 -17.31 -2.01
C ASN A 286 12.82 -17.97 -0.65
N GLU A 287 13.91 -18.71 -0.49
CA GLU A 287 14.33 -19.30 0.78
C GLU A 287 14.75 -18.21 1.78
N ALA A 288 15.59 -17.26 1.35
CA ALA A 288 15.99 -16.10 2.15
C ALA A 288 14.78 -15.26 2.61
N GLN A 289 13.78 -15.06 1.75
CA GLN A 289 12.54 -14.35 2.11
C GLN A 289 11.78 -15.06 3.24
N LYS A 290 11.67 -16.40 3.18
CA LYS A 290 11.01 -17.20 4.23
C LYS A 290 11.81 -17.18 5.53
N GLU A 291 13.13 -17.27 5.42
CA GLU A 291 14.05 -17.20 6.55
C GLU A 291 13.90 -15.89 7.32
N ILE A 292 13.91 -14.74 6.63
CA ILE A 292 13.71 -13.41 7.25
C ILE A 292 12.41 -13.36 8.06
N GLU A 293 11.31 -13.89 7.53
CA GLU A 293 10.03 -13.88 8.25
C GLU A 293 10.06 -14.77 9.50
N GLN A 294 10.75 -15.92 9.45
CA GLN A 294 10.94 -16.78 10.63
C GLN A 294 11.86 -16.15 11.68
N LEU A 295 12.93 -15.48 11.25
CA LEU A 295 13.85 -14.77 12.14
C LEU A 295 13.15 -13.61 12.86
N LYS A 296 12.33 -12.82 12.16
CA LYS A 296 11.50 -11.77 12.78
C LYS A 296 10.52 -12.31 13.83
N ILE A 297 9.89 -13.45 13.55
CA ILE A 297 9.03 -14.14 14.52
C ILE A 297 9.85 -14.56 15.75
N SER A 298 11.05 -15.10 15.54
CA SER A 298 11.95 -15.54 16.61
C SER A 298 12.34 -14.37 17.51
N ILE A 299 12.73 -13.21 16.94
CA ILE A 299 13.03 -11.99 17.71
C ILE A 299 11.84 -11.56 18.58
N ALA A 300 10.63 -11.54 17.99
CA ALA A 300 9.42 -11.18 18.72
C ALA A 300 9.13 -12.17 19.87
N GLN A 301 9.32 -13.47 19.65
CA GLN A 301 9.16 -14.50 20.66
C GLN A 301 10.19 -14.38 21.79
N THR A 302 11.47 -14.12 21.47
CA THR A 302 12.52 -13.89 22.48
C THR A 302 12.11 -12.76 23.42
N MET A 303 11.57 -11.65 22.90
CA MET A 303 11.09 -10.53 23.74
C MET A 303 9.80 -10.84 24.51
N GLN A 304 8.86 -11.59 23.93
CA GLN A 304 7.62 -11.98 24.61
C GLN A 304 7.85 -13.00 25.74
N ASN A 305 8.88 -13.84 25.61
CA ASN A 305 9.22 -14.87 26.59
C ASN A 305 9.95 -14.32 27.82
N VAL A 306 10.32 -13.04 27.83
CA VAL A 306 10.91 -12.39 29.01
C VAL A 306 9.87 -12.30 30.13
N LYS A 307 9.93 -13.26 31.06
CA LYS A 307 9.08 -13.31 32.25
C LYS A 307 9.77 -12.60 33.41
N SER A 308 9.41 -11.34 33.63
CA SER A 308 9.88 -10.57 34.79
C SER A 308 8.85 -9.55 35.25
N GLU A 309 9.11 -8.94 36.41
CA GLU A 309 8.35 -7.79 36.90
C GLU A 309 8.43 -6.66 35.86
N LYS A 310 7.30 -5.97 35.61
CA LYS A 310 7.26 -4.84 34.70
C LYS A 310 7.16 -3.52 35.46
N LYS A 311 7.84 -2.49 34.98
CA LYS A 311 7.74 -1.11 35.49
C LYS A 311 7.42 -0.14 34.36
N LYS A 312 6.92 1.04 34.74
CA LYS A 312 6.66 2.12 33.79
C LYS A 312 7.99 2.62 33.21
N ILE A 313 8.07 2.70 31.90
CA ILE A 313 9.29 3.17 31.21
C ILE A 313 9.68 4.60 31.62
N GLY A 314 8.71 5.45 31.98
CA GLY A 314 8.97 6.80 32.47
C GLY A 314 9.68 6.88 33.83
N GLU A 315 9.73 5.78 34.59
CA GLU A 315 10.49 5.68 35.85
C GLU A 315 11.96 5.29 35.63
N LEU A 316 12.29 4.77 34.44
CA LEU A 316 13.59 4.16 34.13
C LEU A 316 14.37 4.97 33.09
N CYS A 317 13.67 5.62 32.17
CA CYS A 317 14.27 6.29 31.02
C CYS A 317 14.04 7.80 31.05
N GLU A 318 15.00 8.51 30.48
CA GLU A 318 14.82 9.89 30.08
C GLU A 318 13.95 9.96 28.82
N ILE A 319 12.79 10.60 28.94
CA ILE A 319 11.82 10.75 27.84
C ILE A 319 11.63 12.24 27.54
N LYS A 320 12.00 12.67 26.34
CA LYS A 320 12.00 14.08 25.91
C LYS A 320 11.29 14.24 24.57
N LYS A 321 10.54 15.34 24.39
CA LYS A 321 10.09 15.74 23.05
C LYS A 321 11.25 16.31 22.23
N GLY A 322 11.21 16.11 20.92
CA GLY A 322 12.08 16.79 19.98
C GLY A 322 11.78 18.30 19.91
N LYS A 323 12.65 19.03 19.20
CA LYS A 323 12.56 20.47 18.98
C LYS A 323 12.16 20.70 17.54
N SER A 324 10.98 21.29 17.31
CA SER A 324 10.48 21.52 15.95
C SER A 324 11.46 22.37 15.12
N ILE A 325 11.72 21.89 13.91
CA ILE A 325 12.42 22.58 12.84
C ILE A 325 11.70 22.22 11.53
N THR A 326 11.74 23.12 10.55
CA THR A 326 11.24 22.87 9.19
C THR A 326 12.43 22.79 8.23
N GLN A 327 12.24 22.21 7.04
CA GLN A 327 13.29 22.13 6.03
C GLN A 327 13.86 23.52 5.66
N LYS A 328 13.05 24.58 5.67
CA LYS A 328 13.55 25.95 5.44
C LYS A 328 14.45 26.46 6.57
N GLY A 329 14.30 25.92 7.78
CA GLY A 329 15.09 26.28 8.95
C GLY A 329 16.42 25.51 9.06
N THR A 330 16.66 24.50 8.22
CA THR A 330 17.90 23.73 8.27
C THR A 330 19.05 24.45 7.58
N LYS A 331 20.25 24.25 8.14
CA LYS A 331 21.54 24.57 7.54
C LYS A 331 22.19 23.30 7.00
N GLU A 332 22.97 23.44 5.92
CA GLU A 332 23.70 22.35 5.27
C GLU A 332 24.61 21.61 6.26
N GLY A 333 24.50 20.28 6.28
CA GLY A 333 25.25 19.39 7.15
C GLY A 333 24.83 17.93 6.93
N ASN A 334 25.30 17.04 7.79
CA ASN A 334 25.09 15.59 7.68
C ASN A 334 24.27 14.97 8.83
N ILE A 335 23.78 15.79 9.77
CA ILE A 335 22.96 15.32 10.89
C ILE A 335 21.54 15.07 10.41
N LYS A 336 21.03 13.86 10.65
CA LYS A 336 19.68 13.47 10.26
C LYS A 336 18.63 14.14 11.14
N VAL A 337 17.66 14.80 10.53
CA VAL A 337 16.49 15.37 11.21
C VAL A 337 15.37 14.34 11.24
N VAL A 338 15.00 13.89 12.44
CA VAL A 338 13.99 12.86 12.66
C VAL A 338 12.66 13.52 13.04
N ALA A 339 11.68 13.43 12.14
CA ALA A 339 10.32 13.97 12.31
C ALA A 339 9.29 12.82 12.46
N GLY A 340 8.01 13.07 12.17
CA GLY A 340 6.91 12.10 12.31
C GLY A 340 6.91 10.93 11.30
N GLY A 341 8.01 10.72 10.55
CA GLY A 341 8.14 9.66 9.55
C GLY A 341 8.71 8.35 10.09
N VAL A 342 8.94 7.38 9.20
CA VAL A 342 9.67 6.13 9.52
C VAL A 342 11.19 6.27 9.38
N ASN A 343 11.64 7.28 8.65
CA ASN A 343 13.05 7.63 8.43
C ASN A 343 13.26 9.14 8.65
N TYR A 344 14.49 9.63 8.51
CA TYR A 344 14.79 11.06 8.60
C TYR A 344 14.13 11.84 7.45
N ALA A 345 13.76 13.09 7.72
CA ALA A 345 13.06 13.94 6.75
C ALA A 345 14.02 14.75 5.88
N TYR A 346 15.13 15.23 6.45
CA TYR A 346 16.14 16.04 5.79
C TYR A 346 17.40 16.13 6.68
N LEU A 347 18.44 16.81 6.21
CA LEU A 347 19.72 16.97 6.90
C LEU A 347 19.86 18.35 7.55
N HIS A 348 20.65 18.40 8.62
CA HIS A 348 21.03 19.60 9.35
C HIS A 348 22.51 19.53 9.79
N ASN A 349 23.06 20.61 10.34
CA ASN A 349 24.45 20.66 10.81
C ASN A 349 24.59 20.52 12.34
N GLU A 350 23.48 20.64 13.07
CA GLU A 350 23.45 20.56 14.53
C GLU A 350 22.62 19.34 14.94
N PHE A 351 23.07 18.63 15.98
CA PHE A 351 22.31 17.55 16.61
C PHE A 351 21.70 18.03 17.94
N ASN A 352 20.66 17.37 18.40
CA ASN A 352 20.09 17.63 19.73
C ASN A 352 19.91 16.36 20.57
N ARG A 353 20.30 15.20 20.05
CA ARG A 353 20.42 13.92 20.75
C ARG A 353 21.70 13.20 20.32
N GLU A 354 22.32 12.55 21.29
CA GLU A 354 23.48 11.68 21.06
C GLU A 354 23.06 10.37 20.37
N GLU A 355 24.05 9.60 19.92
CA GLU A 355 23.86 8.24 19.40
C GLU A 355 23.18 7.28 20.40
N ASN A 356 22.73 6.12 19.90
CA ASN A 356 21.99 5.08 20.61
C ASN A 356 20.65 5.57 21.19
N THR A 357 19.99 6.48 20.50
CA THR A 357 18.72 7.07 20.93
C THR A 357 17.54 6.38 20.27
N ILE A 358 16.53 6.02 21.07
CA ILE A 358 15.23 5.54 20.56
C ILE A 358 14.37 6.74 20.19
N THR A 359 13.67 6.68 19.06
CA THR A 359 12.65 7.66 18.69
C THR A 359 11.30 6.99 18.48
N ILE A 360 10.24 7.64 18.95
CA ILE A 360 8.84 7.32 18.66
C ILE A 360 8.23 8.50 17.91
N SER A 361 7.80 8.30 16.66
CA SER A 361 7.19 9.36 15.84
C SER A 361 5.98 9.96 16.53
N ALA A 362 5.95 11.30 16.65
CA ALA A 362 4.97 11.96 17.52
C ALA A 362 3.64 12.22 16.83
N SER A 363 3.65 12.49 15.52
CA SER A 363 2.44 12.83 14.75
C SER A 363 2.41 12.20 13.35
N GLY A 364 1.24 12.28 12.69
CA GLY A 364 1.05 11.88 11.30
C GLY A 364 0.78 10.39 11.13
N ALA A 365 0.72 9.92 9.88
CA ALA A 365 0.34 8.53 9.57
C ALA A 365 1.21 7.46 10.26
N ASN A 366 2.42 7.82 10.70
CA ASN A 366 3.34 6.93 11.41
C ASN A 366 3.42 7.21 12.92
N ALA A 367 2.51 8.00 13.50
CA ALA A 367 2.49 8.29 14.94
C ALA A 367 2.57 7.00 15.76
N GLY A 368 3.60 6.88 16.61
CA GLY A 368 3.90 5.66 17.36
C GLY A 368 4.99 4.76 16.76
N TYR A 369 5.53 5.06 15.58
CA TYR A 369 6.59 4.25 14.98
C TYR A 369 7.88 4.29 15.80
N VAL A 370 8.40 3.13 16.21
CA VAL A 370 9.62 2.99 17.01
C VAL A 370 10.83 2.78 16.10
N ASN A 371 11.84 3.62 16.29
CA ASN A 371 13.13 3.54 15.59
C ASN A 371 14.32 3.66 16.55
N PHE A 372 15.50 3.23 16.12
CA PHE A 372 16.75 3.29 16.87
C PHE A 372 17.86 3.93 16.04
N TRP A 373 18.51 4.93 16.60
CA TRP A 373 19.54 5.70 15.91
C TRP A 373 20.88 5.45 16.59
N ARG A 374 21.79 4.75 15.91
CA ARG A 374 23.17 4.49 16.35
C ARG A 374 24.12 5.68 16.10
N GLU A 375 23.59 6.77 15.58
CA GLU A 375 24.30 8.02 15.26
C GLU A 375 23.61 9.20 15.92
N LYS A 376 24.30 10.34 16.00
CA LYS A 376 23.72 11.60 16.50
C LYS A 376 22.61 12.08 15.58
N ILE A 377 21.52 12.57 16.18
CA ILE A 377 20.35 13.04 15.43
C ILE A 377 19.86 14.40 15.92
N PHE A 378 19.09 15.06 15.06
CA PHE A 378 18.22 16.15 15.47
C PHE A 378 16.78 15.64 15.55
N ALA A 379 16.31 15.38 16.76
CA ALA A 379 14.92 15.02 17.02
C ALA A 379 14.02 16.26 16.85
N SER A 380 13.10 16.21 15.90
CA SER A 380 12.10 17.24 15.60
C SER A 380 10.71 16.79 16.06
N ASP A 381 9.87 16.26 15.17
CA ASP A 381 8.53 15.76 15.49
C ASP A 381 8.52 14.30 15.95
N CYS A 382 9.24 14.02 17.04
CA CYS A 382 9.28 12.71 17.69
C CYS A 382 9.49 12.83 19.21
N THR A 383 9.21 11.76 19.93
CA THR A 383 9.58 11.57 21.33
C THR A 383 10.82 10.69 21.40
N THR A 384 11.85 11.12 22.13
CA THR A 384 13.10 10.36 22.30
C THR A 384 13.14 9.67 23.66
N ILE A 385 13.67 8.44 23.71
CA ILE A 385 13.82 7.64 24.93
C ILE A 385 15.29 7.23 25.05
N ARG A 386 15.88 7.43 26.25
CA ARG A 386 17.23 6.98 26.59
C ARG A 386 17.27 6.41 28.00
N ALA A 387 17.79 5.19 28.15
CA ALA A 387 18.00 4.56 29.45
C ALA A 387 19.38 4.95 30.04
N LYS A 388 19.74 4.40 31.20
CA LYS A 388 21.00 4.77 31.87
C LYS A 388 22.23 4.27 31.12
N THR A 389 22.12 3.14 30.44
CA THR A 389 23.20 2.52 29.67
C THR A 389 22.75 2.23 28.24
N ASP A 390 23.72 2.06 27.35
CA ASP A 390 23.47 1.72 25.95
C ASP A 390 22.86 0.33 25.82
N LEU A 391 23.34 -0.62 26.63
CA LEU A 391 22.78 -1.97 26.70
C LEU A 391 21.30 -1.95 27.10
N GLU A 392 20.97 -1.22 28.17
CA GLU A 392 19.58 -1.09 28.64
C GLU A 392 18.72 -0.40 27.58
N THR A 393 19.26 0.60 26.90
CA THR A 393 18.55 1.31 25.82
C THR A 393 18.28 0.38 24.63
N THR A 394 19.27 -0.40 24.18
CA THR A 394 19.10 -1.38 23.10
C THR A 394 18.10 -2.48 23.47
N PHE A 395 18.17 -2.99 24.71
CA PHE A 395 17.17 -3.94 25.20
C PHE A 395 15.75 -3.37 25.17
N ILE A 396 15.57 -2.15 25.66
CA ILE A 396 14.27 -1.45 25.66
C ILE A 396 13.79 -1.19 24.23
N TYR A 397 14.69 -0.83 23.31
CA TYR A 397 14.35 -0.69 21.90
C TYR A 397 13.70 -1.97 21.33
N TYR A 398 14.33 -3.13 21.52
CA TYR A 398 13.78 -4.39 21.02
C TYR A 398 12.43 -4.72 21.66
N TYR A 399 12.23 -4.39 22.94
CA TYR A 399 10.95 -4.60 23.60
C TYR A 399 9.86 -3.71 23.01
N LEU A 400 10.15 -2.41 22.87
CA LEU A 400 9.24 -1.45 22.26
C LEU A 400 8.91 -1.85 20.82
N LYS A 401 9.88 -2.38 20.07
CA LYS A 401 9.66 -2.88 18.70
C LYS A 401 8.74 -4.12 18.69
N ALA A 402 8.89 -5.03 19.65
CA ALA A 402 8.01 -6.19 19.80
C ALA A 402 6.56 -5.79 20.13
N ILE A 403 6.35 -4.68 20.85
CA ILE A 403 5.02 -4.13 21.16
C ILE A 403 4.60 -2.98 20.24
N GLN A 404 5.21 -2.83 19.06
CA GLN A 404 4.95 -1.75 18.11
C GLN A 404 3.45 -1.53 17.82
N LYS A 405 2.67 -2.62 17.71
CA LYS A 405 1.21 -2.56 17.51
C LYS A 405 0.49 -1.89 18.68
N GLN A 406 0.89 -2.18 19.92
CA GLN A 406 0.36 -1.53 21.11
C GLN A 406 0.70 -0.05 21.12
N ILE A 407 1.93 0.32 20.71
CA ILE A 407 2.35 1.72 20.68
C ILE A 407 1.57 2.51 19.63
N PHE A 408 1.31 1.92 18.45
CA PHE A 408 0.43 2.54 17.44
C PHE A 408 -0.99 2.79 17.98
N SER A 409 -1.52 1.91 18.85
CA SER A 409 -2.85 2.11 19.46
C SER A 409 -2.93 3.27 20.46
N LEU A 410 -1.78 3.83 20.88
CA LEU A 410 -1.75 5.04 21.72
C LEU A 410 -2.08 6.31 20.92
N ALA A 411 -2.10 6.24 19.59
CA ALA A 411 -2.31 7.40 18.75
C ALA A 411 -3.74 7.93 18.90
N LYS A 412 -3.88 9.22 19.20
CA LYS A 412 -5.15 9.92 19.42
C LYS A 412 -5.35 11.02 18.39
N GLY A 413 -6.61 11.31 18.03
CA GLY A 413 -6.99 12.39 17.10
C GLY A 413 -7.51 11.87 15.76
N GLN A 414 -8.62 12.46 15.29
CA GLN A 414 -9.34 12.04 14.08
C GLN A 414 -8.71 12.52 12.77
N ALA A 415 -8.13 13.73 12.76
CA ALA A 415 -7.54 14.33 11.55
C ALA A 415 -6.02 14.06 11.44
N GLN A 416 -5.27 14.26 12.52
CA GLN A 416 -3.84 13.95 12.61
C GLN A 416 -3.58 13.16 13.89
N PRO A 417 -3.27 11.86 13.79
CA PRO A 417 -3.01 11.04 14.96
C PRO A 417 -1.71 11.48 15.64
N HIS A 418 -1.73 11.48 16.97
CA HIS A 418 -0.59 11.87 17.81
C HIS A 418 -0.37 10.87 18.95
N VAL A 419 0.89 10.54 19.21
CA VAL A 419 1.32 9.80 20.40
C VAL A 419 2.04 10.76 21.34
N TYR A 420 1.51 10.91 22.56
CA TYR A 420 2.06 11.84 23.54
C TYR A 420 3.11 11.17 24.45
N PRO A 421 4.17 11.88 24.87
CA PRO A 421 5.16 11.35 25.79
C PRO A 421 4.59 10.84 27.10
N ASP A 422 3.51 11.45 27.60
CA ASP A 422 2.90 11.02 28.86
C ASP A 422 2.19 9.66 28.72
N ASP A 423 1.65 9.34 27.54
CA ASP A 423 1.15 7.99 27.24
C ASP A 423 2.31 6.99 27.13
N ILE A 424 3.41 7.38 26.48
CA ILE A 424 4.63 6.55 26.35
C ILE A 424 5.20 6.23 27.74
N LYS A 425 5.30 7.21 28.64
CA LYS A 425 5.82 7.03 30.01
C LYS A 425 5.09 5.95 30.80
N LEU A 426 3.82 5.66 30.47
CA LEU A 426 2.99 4.67 31.14
C LEU A 426 3.20 3.24 30.62
N LEU A 427 3.94 3.04 29.52
CA LEU A 427 4.22 1.71 28.98
C LEU A 427 4.98 0.86 29.99
N LEU A 428 4.53 -0.39 30.16
CA LEU A 428 5.12 -1.36 31.07
C LEU A 428 6.19 -2.19 30.34
N ILE A 429 7.43 -2.07 30.80
CA ILE A 429 8.59 -2.78 30.26
C ILE A 429 9.18 -3.75 31.30
N PRO A 430 9.69 -4.92 30.88
CA PRO A 430 10.26 -5.91 31.78
C PRO A 430 11.56 -5.41 32.42
N ILE A 431 11.72 -5.69 33.71
CA ILE A 431 12.97 -5.47 34.44
C ILE A 431 13.76 -6.76 34.44
N VAL A 432 14.95 -6.75 33.85
CA VAL A 432 15.87 -7.90 33.85
C VAL A 432 17.28 -7.43 34.19
N SER A 433 18.08 -8.31 34.78
CA SER A 433 19.48 -8.02 35.13
C SER A 433 20.32 -7.73 33.89
N ASP A 434 21.37 -6.91 34.00
CA ASP A 434 22.29 -6.58 32.91
C ASP A 434 22.83 -7.83 32.19
N LYS A 435 23.12 -8.91 32.92
CA LYS A 435 23.56 -10.19 32.34
C LYS A 435 22.51 -10.78 31.39
N GLU A 436 21.25 -10.69 31.76
CA GLU A 436 20.13 -11.20 30.96
C GLU A 436 19.80 -10.25 29.81
N GLN A 437 19.89 -8.93 30.02
CA GLN A 437 19.82 -7.94 28.93
C GLN A 437 20.88 -8.25 27.86
N GLN A 438 22.13 -8.45 28.28
CA GLN A 438 23.24 -8.78 27.39
C GLN A 438 22.99 -10.09 26.63
N ARG A 439 22.53 -11.13 27.32
CA ARG A 439 22.20 -12.42 26.69
C ARG A 439 21.16 -12.25 25.59
N ILE A 440 20.06 -11.55 25.88
CA ILE A 440 18.95 -11.32 24.95
C ILE A 440 19.37 -10.44 23.78
N VAL A 441 20.06 -9.33 24.06
CA VAL A 441 20.53 -8.41 23.02
C VAL A 441 21.50 -9.12 22.07
N SER A 442 22.46 -9.88 22.60
CA SER A 442 23.38 -10.65 21.75
C SER A 442 22.68 -11.73 20.94
N GLU A 443 21.68 -12.41 21.50
CA GLU A 443 20.84 -13.37 20.75
C GLU A 443 20.13 -12.68 19.58
N ILE A 444 19.52 -11.52 19.82
CA ILE A 444 18.80 -10.76 18.78
C ILE A 444 19.76 -10.17 17.74
N GLU A 445 20.94 -9.69 18.13
CA GLU A 445 21.94 -9.16 17.19
C GLU A 445 22.47 -10.23 16.23
N ILE A 446 22.55 -11.49 16.67
CA ILE A 446 22.85 -12.63 15.79
C ILE A 446 21.73 -12.83 14.77
N LEU A 447 20.46 -12.81 15.21
CA LEU A 447 19.30 -12.95 14.32
C LEU A 447 19.21 -11.78 13.32
N GLU A 448 19.48 -10.55 13.76
CA GLU A 448 19.53 -9.37 12.89
C GLU A 448 20.66 -9.47 11.85
N THR A 449 21.81 -10.04 12.23
CA THR A 449 22.91 -10.31 11.29
C THR A 449 22.45 -11.31 10.21
N GLN A 450 21.80 -12.41 10.61
CA GLN A 450 21.24 -13.38 9.67
C GLN A 450 20.17 -12.76 8.76
N ILE A 451 19.31 -11.88 9.29
CA ILE A 451 18.35 -11.10 8.49
C ILE A 451 19.09 -10.25 7.45
N SER A 452 20.16 -9.57 7.85
CA SER A 452 20.96 -8.74 6.93
C SER A 452 21.62 -9.57 5.83
N GLU A 453 22.17 -10.75 6.16
CA GLU A 453 22.77 -11.66 5.18
C GLU A 453 21.73 -12.20 4.19
N ALA A 454 20.57 -12.64 4.69
CA ALA A 454 19.46 -13.09 3.86
C ALA A 454 18.91 -11.95 2.97
N GLN A 455 18.86 -10.71 3.49
CA GLN A 455 18.44 -9.54 2.72
C GLN A 455 19.45 -9.23 1.60
N GLN A 456 20.74 -9.41 1.84
CA GLN A 456 21.77 -9.25 0.81
C GLN A 456 21.60 -10.24 -0.34
N ILE A 457 21.18 -11.48 -0.07
CA ILE A 457 20.83 -12.47 -1.12
C ILE A 457 19.67 -11.95 -1.98
N ILE A 458 18.65 -11.37 -1.35
CA ILE A 458 17.49 -10.81 -2.06
C ILE A 458 17.93 -9.62 -2.93
N ASP A 459 18.71 -8.71 -2.38
CA ASP A 459 19.12 -7.47 -3.04
C ASP A 459 20.08 -7.74 -4.21
N SER A 460 20.98 -8.73 -4.08
CA SER A 460 21.94 -9.12 -5.12
C SER A 460 21.35 -9.98 -6.24
N SER A 461 20.22 -10.64 -6.01
CA SER A 461 19.63 -11.61 -6.95
C SER A 461 19.35 -11.05 -8.36
N VAL A 462 19.04 -9.75 -8.48
CA VAL A 462 18.80 -9.09 -9.77
C VAL A 462 20.09 -8.99 -10.56
N GLU A 463 21.15 -8.50 -9.91
CA GLU A 463 22.48 -8.33 -10.50
C GLU A 463 23.13 -9.68 -10.85
N GLU A 464 22.95 -10.71 -10.03
CA GLU A 464 23.46 -12.06 -10.32
C GLU A 464 22.81 -12.66 -11.56
N LYS A 465 21.49 -12.49 -11.74
CA LYS A 465 20.81 -12.92 -12.96
C LYS A 465 21.28 -12.14 -14.18
N ARG A 466 21.52 -10.84 -14.04
CA ARG A 466 22.09 -10.00 -15.10
C ARG A 466 23.42 -10.57 -15.59
N LYS A 467 24.33 -10.92 -14.67
CA LYS A 467 25.63 -11.53 -14.98
C LYS A 467 25.53 -12.90 -15.68
N ILE A 468 24.55 -13.73 -15.31
CA ILE A 468 24.30 -15.00 -16.01
C ILE A 468 23.90 -14.74 -17.45
N LEU A 469 22.99 -13.79 -17.68
CA LEU A 469 22.56 -13.44 -19.02
C LEU A 469 23.74 -12.92 -19.85
N GLU A 470 24.54 -11.98 -19.32
CA GLU A 470 25.74 -11.45 -19.99
C GLU A 470 26.82 -12.50 -20.30
N LYS A 471 26.85 -13.60 -19.54
CA LYS A 471 27.82 -14.69 -19.74
C LYS A 471 27.46 -15.59 -20.92
N TYR A 472 26.16 -15.81 -21.16
CA TYR A 472 25.66 -16.84 -22.07
C TYR A 472 24.94 -16.29 -23.31
N LEU A 473 24.48 -15.04 -23.26
CA LEU A 473 23.81 -14.31 -24.34
C LEU A 473 24.71 -13.18 -24.83
#